data_AF-A0A5C9EMQ9-F1
#
_entry.id   AF-A0A5C9EMQ9-F1
#
_cell.length_a   1.000
_cell.length_b   1.000
_cell.length_c   1.000
_cell.angle_alpha   90.00
_cell.angle_beta   90.00
_cell.angle_gamma   90.00
#
_symmetry.space_group_name_H-M   'P 1'
#
loop_
_entity.id
_entity.type
_entity.pdbx_description
1 polymer ?
#
loop_
_entity_poly.entity_id
_entity_poly.type
_entity_poly.pdbx_seq_one_letter_code
_entity_poly.pdbx_strand_id
1 'polypeptide(L)'
;MRLELTPLKDFVIQGDKLPVRANFNFEEETDLFWSGIRLLTSPPCQKDLQITKQEIFSKGKFEAGKYVRDKALTIKNNVVPTIEKRDLEYHLQLLLRKPNPVNPDEDIIVKRNQEVIIKPKKTASQKKPSPLSFSISGLNVNLKKDVFKPGETIKINYSSEGLREIEIRLLQEANLVCHCERYGRNCQQVEELPPAIAGQTKTKSNTKEGYLLLKVPEVAEPSHNYLWEPSEKEHWGIKYGDYSKWSLMVIGRKTSGKEPIKFELPIMISSELIEEEETAVELFSGGPSEAPSVFEGVSPKFKKNFQVESIELISEQDDLYTYKIIIKNNSNNDLEGATVKLTGLQEGLFETAPFLYGFTKWNKKDAKEIKYETKQHITALVAIIEDNAHKSIRIQNPIK
;
A
#
# COMPACT_ATOMS: atom_id res chain seq x y z
N MET A 1 -12.74 -25.63 -4.94
CA MET A 1 -12.88 -24.17 -4.69
C MET A 1 -11.85 -23.41 -5.52
N ARG A 2 -12.26 -22.38 -6.27
CA ARG A 2 -11.37 -21.55 -7.09
C ARG A 2 -11.41 -20.10 -6.64
N LEU A 3 -10.24 -19.51 -6.38
CA LEU A 3 -10.06 -18.11 -6.04
C LEU A 3 -9.23 -17.45 -7.14
N GLU A 4 -9.66 -16.27 -7.59
CA GLU A 4 -8.95 -15.44 -8.54
C GLU A 4 -8.86 -14.02 -8.01
N LEU A 5 -7.71 -13.39 -8.23
CA LEU A 5 -7.45 -12.01 -7.89
C LEU A 5 -6.92 -11.31 -9.14
N THR A 6 -7.57 -10.25 -9.56
CA THR A 6 -7.21 -9.53 -10.78
C THR A 6 -7.14 -8.03 -10.47
N PRO A 7 -5.94 -7.40 -10.52
CA PRO A 7 -5.86 -5.96 -10.54
C PRO A 7 -6.52 -5.45 -11.83
N LEU A 8 -7.37 -4.43 -11.72
CA LEU A 8 -8.06 -3.85 -12.88
C LEU A 8 -7.19 -2.81 -13.62
N LYS A 9 -5.95 -2.62 -13.17
CA LYS A 9 -4.91 -1.80 -13.79
C LYS A 9 -3.57 -2.53 -13.68
N ASP A 10 -2.75 -2.44 -14.72
CA ASP A 10 -1.41 -3.06 -14.74
C ASP A 10 -0.42 -2.36 -13.80
N PHE A 11 -0.66 -1.08 -13.52
CA PHE A 11 0.11 -0.30 -12.57
C PHE A 11 -0.78 0.67 -11.77
N VAL A 12 -0.26 1.14 -10.64
CA VAL A 12 -0.88 2.17 -9.81
C VAL A 12 0.12 3.26 -9.50
N ILE A 13 -0.33 4.52 -9.52
CA ILE A 13 0.50 5.66 -9.14
C ILE A 13 0.41 5.85 -7.63
N GLN A 14 1.52 6.20 -6.98
CA GLN A 14 1.53 6.58 -5.56
C GLN A 14 0.44 7.62 -5.26
N GLY A 15 -0.30 7.42 -4.17
CA GLY A 15 -1.40 8.30 -3.77
C GLY A 15 -2.75 7.92 -4.37
N ASP A 16 -2.78 7.06 -5.39
CA ASP A 16 -4.01 6.63 -6.03
C ASP A 16 -4.55 5.33 -5.43
N LYS A 17 -5.76 4.97 -5.86
CA LYS A 17 -6.40 3.71 -5.50
C LYS A 17 -6.10 2.67 -6.58
N LEU A 18 -5.66 1.49 -6.15
CA LEU A 18 -5.55 0.31 -7.00
C LEU A 18 -6.88 -0.46 -6.97
N PRO A 19 -7.68 -0.42 -8.04
CA PRO A 19 -8.88 -1.23 -8.14
C PRO A 19 -8.51 -2.70 -8.35
N VAL A 20 -9.12 -3.58 -7.56
CA VAL A 20 -8.87 -5.03 -7.57
C VAL A 20 -10.20 -5.77 -7.56
N ARG A 21 -10.29 -6.82 -8.39
CA ARG A 21 -11.43 -7.72 -8.44
C ARG A 21 -11.04 -9.07 -7.85
N ALA A 22 -11.81 -9.53 -6.88
CA ALA A 22 -11.68 -10.86 -6.31
C ALA A 22 -12.88 -11.72 -6.73
N ASN A 23 -12.60 -12.87 -7.35
CA ASN A 23 -13.61 -13.87 -7.69
C ASN A 23 -13.48 -15.07 -6.75
N PHE A 24 -14.59 -15.45 -6.15
CA PHE A 24 -14.72 -16.62 -5.31
C PHE A 24 -15.69 -17.59 -5.97
N ASN A 25 -15.27 -18.82 -6.23
CA ASN A 25 -16.13 -19.89 -6.71
C ASN A 25 -16.11 -21.06 -5.72
N PHE A 26 -17.19 -21.17 -4.95
CA PHE A 26 -17.40 -22.24 -3.98
C PHE A 26 -18.13 -23.40 -4.65
N GLU A 27 -17.55 -24.59 -4.59
CA GLU A 27 -18.14 -25.81 -5.19
C GLU A 27 -19.23 -26.42 -4.29
N GLU A 28 -19.17 -26.13 -3.00
CA GLU A 28 -20.07 -26.61 -1.94
C GLU A 28 -20.36 -25.48 -0.96
N GLU A 29 -21.36 -25.68 -0.09
CA GLU A 29 -21.61 -24.74 1.01
C GLU A 29 -20.37 -24.59 1.87
N THR A 30 -19.93 -23.35 2.06
CA THR A 30 -18.64 -23.05 2.68
C THR A 30 -18.82 -22.08 3.84
N ASP A 31 -18.38 -22.51 5.02
CA ASP A 31 -18.17 -21.63 6.16
C ASP A 31 -16.83 -20.89 6.01
N LEU A 32 -16.82 -19.59 6.29
CA LEU A 32 -15.63 -18.75 6.27
C LEU A 32 -15.42 -18.09 7.62
N PHE A 33 -14.16 -17.98 8.03
CA PHE A 33 -13.77 -17.14 9.16
C PHE A 33 -13.43 -15.73 8.72
N TRP A 34 -12.73 -15.58 7.60
CA TRP A 34 -12.30 -14.28 7.10
C TRP A 34 -11.78 -14.36 5.67
N SER A 35 -12.00 -13.32 4.88
CA SER A 35 -11.28 -13.11 3.63
C SER A 35 -10.95 -11.64 3.38
N GLY A 36 -9.76 -11.40 2.82
CA GLY A 36 -9.34 -10.05 2.45
C GLY A 36 -8.09 -10.05 1.57
N ILE A 37 -7.78 -8.87 1.06
CA ILE A 37 -6.61 -8.61 0.22
C ILE A 37 -5.57 -7.87 1.04
N ARG A 38 -4.31 -8.26 0.87
CA ARG A 38 -3.15 -7.59 1.45
C ARG A 38 -2.22 -7.16 0.33
N LEU A 39 -1.67 -5.96 0.43
CA LEU A 39 -0.54 -5.54 -0.39
C LEU A 39 0.73 -5.80 0.42
N LEU A 40 1.57 -6.68 -0.10
CA LEU A 40 2.83 -7.08 0.51
C LEU A 40 3.98 -6.56 -0.35
N THR A 41 5.09 -6.29 0.30
CA THR A 41 6.39 -6.11 -0.35
C THR A 41 7.42 -6.89 0.43
N SER A 42 8.45 -7.37 -0.24
CA SER A 42 9.52 -8.14 0.38
C SER A 42 10.82 -7.33 0.24
N PRO A 43 10.94 -6.19 0.96
CA PRO A 43 12.15 -5.37 0.93
C PRO A 43 13.35 -6.24 1.35
N PRO A 44 14.60 -5.81 1.09
CA PRO A 44 15.81 -6.66 0.95
C PRO A 44 16.09 -7.71 2.05
N CYS A 45 15.36 -7.70 3.15
CA CYS A 45 15.34 -8.73 4.19
C CYS A 45 14.57 -10.00 3.80
N GLN A 46 13.95 -10.06 2.62
CA GLN A 46 13.11 -11.17 2.15
C GLN A 46 11.96 -11.53 3.11
N LYS A 47 11.53 -10.58 3.95
CA LYS A 47 10.36 -10.73 4.82
C LYS A 47 9.22 -9.89 4.28
N ASP A 48 8.06 -10.52 4.14
CA ASP A 48 6.84 -9.87 3.70
C ASP A 48 6.43 -8.78 4.69
N LEU A 49 6.53 -7.54 4.25
CA LEU A 49 6.02 -6.36 4.92
C LEU A 49 4.64 -6.04 4.36
N GLN A 50 3.64 -5.99 5.25
CA GLN A 50 2.27 -5.63 4.87
C GLN A 50 2.12 -4.10 4.81
N ILE A 51 1.95 -3.56 3.60
CA ILE A 51 1.76 -2.12 3.37
C ILE A 51 0.33 -1.69 3.70
N THR A 52 -0.64 -2.45 3.20
CA THR A 52 -2.06 -2.18 3.42
C THR A 52 -2.86 -3.48 3.36
N LYS A 53 -4.04 -3.46 3.97
CA LYS A 53 -4.99 -4.57 3.95
C LYS A 53 -6.41 -4.06 3.79
N GLN A 54 -7.24 -4.82 3.10
CA GLN A 54 -8.66 -4.56 2.94
C GLN A 54 -9.42 -5.86 3.16
N GLU A 55 -10.42 -5.83 4.03
CA GLU A 55 -11.35 -6.95 4.20
C GLU A 55 -12.33 -7.03 3.03
N ILE A 56 -12.62 -8.26 2.58
CA ILE A 56 -13.69 -8.56 1.62
C ILE A 56 -14.88 -9.20 2.35
N PHE A 57 -14.63 -10.30 3.07
CA PHE A 57 -15.67 -11.04 3.78
C PHE A 57 -15.29 -11.21 5.25
N SER A 58 -16.22 -10.90 6.14
CA SER A 58 -16.17 -11.28 7.54
C SER A 58 -16.54 -12.77 7.71
N LYS A 59 -16.56 -13.25 8.96
CA LYS A 59 -17.06 -14.58 9.29
C LYS A 59 -18.46 -14.77 8.71
N GLY A 60 -18.75 -15.94 8.13
CA GLY A 60 -20.04 -16.16 7.47
C GLY A 60 -20.21 -17.54 6.85
N LYS A 61 -21.41 -17.81 6.31
CA LYS A 61 -21.76 -19.01 5.56
C LYS A 61 -22.12 -18.66 4.13
N PHE A 62 -21.71 -19.46 3.15
CA PHE A 62 -21.93 -19.18 1.73
C PHE A 62 -22.51 -20.39 1.02
N GLU A 63 -23.57 -20.19 0.24
CA GLU A 63 -24.06 -21.17 -0.73
C GLU A 63 -23.01 -21.45 -1.81
N ALA A 64 -23.02 -22.66 -2.37
CA ALA A 64 -22.19 -23.03 -3.52
C ALA A 64 -22.48 -22.14 -4.73
N GLY A 65 -21.46 -21.48 -5.28
CA GLY A 65 -21.60 -20.56 -6.39
C GLY A 65 -20.50 -19.50 -6.49
N LYS A 66 -20.76 -18.51 -7.36
CA LYS A 66 -19.81 -17.45 -7.72
C LYS A 66 -20.14 -16.14 -7.01
N TYR A 67 -19.14 -15.59 -6.32
CA TYR A 67 -19.19 -14.29 -5.65
C TYR A 67 -18.05 -13.41 -6.16
N VAL A 68 -18.36 -12.20 -6.62
CA VAL A 68 -17.40 -11.26 -7.22
C VAL A 68 -17.40 -9.96 -6.43
N ARG A 69 -16.23 -9.53 -5.94
CA ARG A 69 -16.10 -8.31 -5.14
C ARG A 69 -15.00 -7.42 -5.68
N ASP A 70 -15.38 -6.19 -6.00
CA ASP A 70 -14.44 -5.14 -6.39
C ASP A 70 -14.10 -4.32 -5.15
N LYS A 71 -12.80 -4.16 -4.89
CA LYS A 71 -12.27 -3.31 -3.82
C LYS A 71 -11.24 -2.36 -4.40
N ALA A 72 -10.92 -1.32 -3.64
CA ALA A 72 -9.96 -0.31 -4.03
C ALA A 72 -8.96 -0.13 -2.89
N LEU A 73 -7.70 -0.52 -3.12
CA LEU A 73 -6.63 -0.38 -2.14
C LEU A 73 -5.98 0.99 -2.32
N THR A 74 -6.09 1.87 -1.31
CA THR A 74 -5.42 3.17 -1.33
C THR A 74 -3.92 2.99 -1.12
N ILE A 75 -3.13 3.38 -2.11
CA ILE A 75 -1.67 3.41 -2.03
C ILE A 75 -1.26 4.76 -1.47
N LYS A 76 -0.67 4.79 -0.27
CA LYS A 76 -0.24 6.05 0.34
C LYS A 76 0.92 6.68 -0.44
N ASN A 77 1.04 8.01 -0.38
CA ASN A 77 2.12 8.75 -1.06
C ASN A 77 3.54 8.39 -0.59
N ASN A 78 3.67 7.81 0.61
CA ASN A 78 4.95 7.43 1.20
C ASN A 78 5.37 5.98 0.87
N VAL A 79 4.56 5.22 0.13
CA VAL A 79 4.95 3.89 -0.35
C VAL A 79 6.00 4.06 -1.44
N VAL A 80 7.13 3.35 -1.35
CA VAL A 80 8.18 3.38 -2.38
C VAL A 80 7.61 2.88 -3.73
N PRO A 81 8.00 3.44 -4.89
CA PRO A 81 7.67 2.83 -6.18
C PRO A 81 8.33 1.46 -6.33
N THR A 82 7.88 0.66 -7.29
CA THR A 82 8.58 -0.57 -7.66
C THR A 82 9.98 -0.23 -8.19
N ILE A 83 11.02 -0.88 -7.64
CA ILE A 83 12.42 -0.69 -8.04
C ILE A 83 13.02 -2.08 -8.31
N GLU A 84 12.94 -2.53 -9.56
CA GLU A 84 13.40 -3.87 -9.98
C GLU A 84 14.87 -4.13 -9.63
N LYS A 85 15.74 -3.12 -9.75
CA LYS A 85 17.19 -3.25 -9.46
C LYS A 85 17.51 -3.58 -8.00
N ARG A 86 16.55 -3.42 -7.10
CA ARG A 86 16.72 -3.62 -5.65
C ARG A 86 15.81 -4.73 -5.12
N ASP A 87 15.24 -5.53 -6.03
CA ASP A 87 14.24 -6.56 -5.72
C ASP A 87 13.06 -6.00 -4.90
N LEU A 88 12.74 -4.71 -5.09
CA LEU A 88 11.64 -4.06 -4.39
C LEU A 88 10.37 -4.21 -5.21
N GLU A 89 9.76 -5.37 -5.05
CA GLU A 89 8.54 -5.77 -5.74
C GLU A 89 7.33 -5.75 -4.79
N TYR A 90 6.14 -5.66 -5.39
CA TYR A 90 4.87 -5.65 -4.68
C TYR A 90 3.99 -6.79 -5.18
N HIS A 91 3.37 -7.49 -4.23
CA HIS A 91 2.41 -8.54 -4.54
C HIS A 91 1.11 -8.29 -3.77
N LEU A 92 -0.01 -8.37 -4.48
CA LEU A 92 -1.32 -8.50 -3.89
C LEU A 92 -1.55 -9.95 -3.49
N GLN A 93 -1.92 -10.17 -2.24
CA GLN A 93 -2.30 -11.47 -1.73
C GLN A 93 -3.78 -11.46 -1.33
N LEU A 94 -4.60 -12.23 -2.03
CA LEU A 94 -5.93 -12.60 -1.59
C LEU A 94 -5.81 -13.79 -0.64
N LEU A 95 -6.37 -13.65 0.56
CA LEU A 95 -6.34 -14.66 1.60
C LEU A 95 -7.77 -15.00 2.02
N LEU A 96 -8.04 -16.29 2.17
CA LEU A 96 -9.29 -16.83 2.66
C LEU A 96 -9.01 -17.86 3.75
N ARG A 97 -9.64 -17.67 4.91
CA ARG A 97 -9.57 -18.57 6.08
C ARG A 97 -10.90 -19.27 6.24
N LYS A 98 -10.85 -20.60 6.37
CA LYS A 98 -12.01 -21.45 6.61
C LYS A 98 -11.71 -22.48 7.70
N PRO A 99 -12.73 -23.02 8.39
CA PRO A 99 -12.54 -24.11 9.35
C PRO A 99 -11.89 -25.31 8.68
N ASN A 100 -11.03 -25.99 9.44
CA ASN A 100 -10.49 -27.27 9.03
C ASN A 100 -11.46 -28.40 9.47
N PRO A 101 -11.95 -29.22 8.54
CA PRO A 101 -12.89 -30.30 8.87
C PRO A 101 -12.24 -31.45 9.63
N VAL A 102 -10.91 -31.56 9.64
CA VAL A 102 -10.16 -32.65 10.29
C VAL A 102 -9.66 -32.24 11.68
N ASN A 103 -9.18 -31.01 11.83
CA ASN A 103 -8.64 -30.49 13.09
C ASN A 103 -9.24 -29.12 13.43
N PRO A 104 -10.19 -29.03 14.38
CA PRO A 104 -10.86 -27.77 14.70
C PRO A 104 -9.94 -26.69 15.32
N ASP A 105 -8.74 -27.08 15.79
CA ASP A 105 -7.76 -26.15 16.35
C ASP A 105 -6.92 -25.43 15.26
N GLU A 106 -7.05 -25.85 14.00
CA GLU A 106 -6.32 -25.29 12.87
C GLU A 106 -7.25 -24.69 11.81
N ASP A 107 -6.80 -23.62 11.16
CA ASP A 107 -7.50 -23.02 10.03
C ASP A 107 -6.92 -23.50 8.71
N ILE A 108 -7.78 -23.75 7.72
CA ILE A 108 -7.33 -23.87 6.32
C ILE A 108 -7.18 -22.46 5.74
N ILE A 109 -5.98 -22.13 5.28
CA ILE A 109 -5.67 -20.86 4.64
C ILE A 109 -5.43 -21.08 3.14
N VAL A 110 -6.27 -20.46 2.30
CA VAL A 110 -6.09 -20.45 0.85
C VAL A 110 -5.57 -19.08 0.43
N LYS A 111 -4.48 -19.07 -0.35
CA LYS A 111 -3.80 -17.85 -0.79
C LYS A 111 -3.69 -17.78 -2.31
N ARG A 112 -3.83 -16.57 -2.85
CA ARG A 112 -3.54 -16.23 -4.25
C ARG A 112 -2.75 -14.95 -4.30
N ASN A 113 -1.60 -14.98 -4.99
CA ASN A 113 -0.72 -13.84 -5.15
C ASN A 113 -0.77 -13.33 -6.59
N GLN A 114 -0.66 -12.02 -6.76
CA GLN A 114 -0.57 -11.35 -8.06
C GLN A 114 0.41 -10.18 -7.95
N GLU A 115 1.32 -10.06 -8.90
CA GLU A 115 2.27 -8.94 -8.97
C GLU A 115 1.59 -7.61 -9.30
N VAL A 116 2.13 -6.52 -8.76
CA VAL A 116 1.67 -5.15 -9.02
C VAL A 116 2.85 -4.20 -9.14
N ILE A 117 2.78 -3.30 -10.11
CA ILE A 117 3.77 -2.24 -10.30
C ILE A 117 3.23 -0.94 -9.69
N ILE A 118 3.99 -0.35 -8.76
CA ILE A 118 3.72 0.97 -8.20
C ILE A 118 4.63 2.00 -8.89
N LYS A 119 4.05 2.97 -9.59
CA LYS A 119 4.77 4.06 -10.24
C LYS A 119 4.84 5.30 -9.35
N PRO A 120 5.90 6.11 -9.42
CA PRO A 120 6.00 7.35 -8.65
C PRO A 120 4.92 8.35 -9.07
N LYS A 121 4.38 9.12 -8.12
CA LYS A 121 3.48 10.23 -8.44
C LYS A 121 4.26 11.32 -9.18
N LYS A 122 3.70 11.85 -10.27
CA LYS A 122 4.20 13.07 -10.91
C LYS A 122 4.13 14.21 -9.89
N THR A 123 5.22 14.45 -9.16
CA THR A 123 5.30 15.64 -8.31
C THR A 123 5.50 16.84 -9.22
N ALA A 124 4.56 17.79 -9.19
CA ALA A 124 4.68 19.11 -9.83
C ALA A 124 5.87 19.94 -9.29
N SER A 125 6.66 19.37 -8.38
CA SER A 125 7.84 19.96 -7.75
C SER A 125 9.02 19.03 -7.96
N GLN A 126 9.46 18.84 -9.20
CA GLN A 126 10.90 18.67 -9.41
C GLN A 126 11.54 19.95 -8.86
N LYS A 127 12.43 19.82 -7.86
CA LYS A 127 13.20 20.95 -7.33
C LYS A 127 13.77 21.71 -8.53
N LYS A 128 13.45 22.99 -8.69
CA LYS A 128 13.98 23.76 -9.81
C LYS A 128 15.51 23.73 -9.71
N PRO A 129 16.22 23.32 -10.78
CA PRO A 129 17.67 23.22 -10.74
C PRO A 129 18.27 24.56 -10.30
N SER A 130 19.05 24.54 -9.23
CA SER A 130 19.63 25.74 -8.61
C SER A 130 21.14 25.63 -8.62
N PRO A 131 21.88 26.70 -8.94
CA PRO A 131 23.33 26.67 -8.87
C PRO A 131 23.81 26.45 -7.44
N LEU A 132 24.89 25.70 -7.29
CA LEU A 132 25.57 25.47 -6.02
C LEU A 132 26.97 26.07 -6.10
N SER A 133 27.31 26.94 -5.16
CA SER A 133 28.67 27.45 -4.99
C SER A 133 29.08 27.25 -3.55
N PHE A 134 30.27 26.69 -3.35
CA PHE A 134 30.80 26.42 -2.03
C PHE A 134 32.27 26.81 -1.97
N SER A 135 32.70 27.42 -0.87
CA SER A 135 34.09 27.85 -0.68
C SER A 135 34.55 27.46 0.71
N ILE A 136 35.61 26.65 0.79
CA ILE A 136 36.21 26.22 2.05
C ILE A 136 37.73 26.14 1.91
N SER A 137 38.45 26.70 2.89
CA SER A 137 39.91 26.53 3.04
C SER A 137 40.71 26.70 1.73
N GLY A 138 40.38 27.72 0.94
CA GLY A 138 41.07 28.04 -0.31
C GLY A 138 40.58 27.26 -1.54
N LEU A 139 39.58 26.39 -1.42
CA LEU A 139 38.93 25.68 -2.52
C LEU A 139 37.53 26.25 -2.75
N ASN A 140 37.28 26.76 -3.95
CA ASN A 140 35.96 27.16 -4.42
C ASN A 140 35.48 26.14 -5.46
N VAL A 141 34.26 25.65 -5.29
CA VAL A 141 33.59 24.70 -6.18
C VAL A 141 32.26 25.31 -6.61
N ASN A 142 32.00 25.30 -7.91
CA ASN A 142 30.78 25.84 -8.49
C ASN A 142 30.16 24.85 -9.48
N LEU A 143 28.88 24.54 -9.25
CA LEU A 143 28.01 23.78 -10.13
C LEU A 143 26.89 24.68 -10.67
N LYS A 144 26.61 24.54 -11.97
CA LYS A 144 25.51 25.27 -12.62
C LYS A 144 24.12 24.89 -12.09
N LYS A 145 23.99 23.66 -11.59
CA LYS A 145 22.75 23.10 -11.06
C LYS A 145 23.04 21.99 -10.06
N ASP A 146 22.06 21.67 -9.24
CA ASP A 146 22.07 20.62 -8.23
C ASP A 146 21.21 19.39 -8.59
N VAL A 147 20.47 19.46 -9.71
CA VAL A 147 19.60 18.38 -10.22
C VAL A 147 20.14 17.83 -11.54
N PHE A 148 20.37 16.53 -11.61
CA PHE A 148 20.95 15.82 -12.76
C PHE A 148 20.08 14.62 -13.15
N LYS A 149 20.18 14.20 -14.42
CA LYS A 149 19.54 12.97 -14.91
C LYS A 149 20.55 11.81 -14.96
N PRO A 150 20.09 10.54 -14.90
CA PRO A 150 20.93 9.39 -15.24
C PRO A 150 21.61 9.59 -16.60
N GLY A 151 22.89 9.23 -16.70
CA GLY A 151 23.70 9.43 -17.91
C GLY A 151 24.23 10.85 -18.14
N GLU A 152 23.71 11.86 -17.42
CA GLU A 152 24.16 13.25 -17.55
C GLU A 152 25.59 13.46 -17.04
N THR A 153 26.34 14.38 -17.65
CA THR A 153 27.68 14.75 -17.18
C THR A 153 27.64 15.98 -16.28
N ILE A 154 28.07 15.82 -15.04
CA ILE A 154 28.26 16.90 -14.07
C ILE A 154 29.53 17.66 -14.42
N LYS A 155 29.39 18.95 -14.76
CA LYS A 155 30.53 19.86 -14.89
C LYS A 155 30.73 20.61 -13.58
N ILE A 156 31.82 20.30 -12.89
CA ILE A 156 32.23 20.97 -11.66
C ILE A 156 33.34 21.96 -11.96
N ASN A 157 33.09 23.26 -11.82
CA ASN A 157 34.15 24.27 -11.92
C ASN A 157 34.83 24.40 -10.56
N TYR A 158 36.14 24.61 -10.55
CA TYR A 158 36.90 24.81 -9.33
C TYR A 158 37.95 25.91 -9.46
N SER A 159 38.23 26.58 -8.35
CA SER A 159 39.46 27.35 -8.15
C SER A 159 40.06 26.97 -6.80
N SER A 160 41.38 26.88 -6.72
CA SER A 160 42.09 26.40 -5.54
C SER A 160 43.40 27.11 -5.30
N GLU A 161 43.61 27.47 -4.03
CA GLU A 161 44.86 28.02 -3.51
C GLU A 161 45.47 27.04 -2.50
N GLY A 162 46.73 26.67 -2.69
CA GLY A 162 47.45 25.78 -1.75
C GLY A 162 47.07 24.30 -1.81
N LEU A 163 46.35 23.85 -2.85
CA LEU A 163 46.01 22.45 -3.08
C LEU A 163 46.84 21.82 -4.21
N ARG A 164 47.30 20.60 -3.96
CA ARG A 164 48.05 19.79 -4.91
C ARG A 164 47.12 19.04 -5.87
N GLU A 165 46.05 18.48 -5.34
CA GLU A 165 45.13 17.59 -6.08
C GLU A 165 43.72 17.78 -5.52
N ILE A 166 42.72 17.80 -6.40
CA ILE A 166 41.30 17.78 -6.05
C ILE A 166 40.72 16.51 -6.65
N GLU A 167 40.07 15.72 -5.81
CA GLU A 167 39.38 14.49 -6.17
C GLU A 167 37.89 14.67 -5.84
N ILE A 168 37.01 14.34 -6.79
CA ILE A 168 35.57 14.37 -6.62
C ILE A 168 35.03 12.97 -6.82
N ARG A 169 34.27 12.49 -5.84
CA ARG A 169 33.58 11.20 -5.89
C ARG A 169 32.07 11.43 -5.88
N LEU A 170 31.35 10.80 -6.80
CA LEU A 170 29.91 10.68 -6.74
C LEU A 170 29.57 9.54 -5.79
N LEU A 171 28.90 9.86 -4.70
CA LEU A 171 28.43 8.89 -3.73
C LEU A 171 26.93 8.64 -3.91
N GLN A 172 26.56 7.38 -3.74
CA GLN A 172 25.18 6.96 -3.55
C GLN A 172 25.04 6.39 -2.13
N GLU A 173 24.27 7.07 -1.31
CA GLU A 173 23.86 6.60 0.00
C GLU A 173 22.45 6.01 -0.15
N ALA A 174 22.39 4.69 -0.28
CA ALA A 174 21.14 3.97 -0.50
C ALA A 174 21.08 2.65 0.30
N ASN A 175 22.05 2.39 1.16
CA ASN A 175 22.30 1.03 1.63
C ASN A 175 21.60 0.74 2.95
N LEU A 176 20.62 -0.17 2.89
CA LEU A 176 19.98 -0.82 4.01
C LEU A 176 20.26 -2.32 3.85
N VAL A 177 21.13 -2.89 4.68
CA VAL A 177 21.37 -4.34 4.70
C VAL A 177 20.66 -4.95 5.88
N CYS A 178 19.97 -6.05 5.62
CA CYS A 178 19.25 -6.77 6.65
C CYS A 178 20.18 -7.68 7.42
N HIS A 179 20.28 -7.43 8.70
CA HIS A 179 20.96 -8.27 9.65
C HIS A 179 19.95 -9.22 10.31
N CYS A 180 20.22 -10.53 10.20
CA CYS A 180 19.50 -11.56 10.93
C CYS A 180 20.38 -12.01 12.11
N GLU A 181 19.96 -11.78 13.34
CA GLU A 181 20.63 -12.36 14.49
C GLU A 181 20.59 -13.90 14.40
N ARG A 182 21.71 -14.57 14.71
CA ARG A 182 21.86 -16.04 14.62
C ARG A 182 20.77 -16.83 15.38
N TYR A 183 20.09 -16.22 16.34
CA TYR A 183 19.05 -16.85 17.16
C TYR A 183 17.77 -15.99 17.28
N GLY A 184 17.62 -14.95 16.47
CA GLY A 184 16.43 -14.09 16.46
C GLY A 184 15.32 -14.68 15.57
N ARG A 185 14.07 -14.71 16.06
CA ARG A 185 12.90 -15.07 15.23
C ARG A 185 12.64 -14.04 14.12
N ASN A 186 13.18 -12.82 14.26
CA ASN A 186 12.90 -11.67 13.42
C ASN A 186 14.17 -11.12 12.73
N CYS A 187 14.31 -11.34 11.41
CA CYS A 187 15.19 -10.52 10.56
C CYS A 187 14.54 -9.15 10.33
N GLN A 188 14.75 -8.22 11.25
CA GLN A 188 14.21 -6.85 11.17
C GLN A 188 15.27 -5.78 11.44
N GLN A 189 16.51 -6.15 11.78
CA GLN A 189 17.58 -5.17 11.97
C GLN A 189 18.09 -4.74 10.60
N VAL A 190 18.07 -3.44 10.36
CA VAL A 190 18.59 -2.84 9.14
C VAL A 190 19.83 -2.03 9.52
N GLU A 191 20.97 -2.33 8.93
CA GLU A 191 22.22 -1.60 9.12
C GLU A 191 22.48 -0.66 7.94
N GLU A 192 22.82 0.59 8.24
CA GLU A 192 23.24 1.56 7.23
C GLU A 192 24.66 1.19 6.76
N LEU A 193 24.84 0.85 5.48
CA LEU A 193 26.19 0.69 4.95
C LEU A 193 26.78 2.05 4.56
N PRO A 194 28.12 2.18 4.56
CA PRO A 194 28.77 3.36 3.99
C PRO A 194 28.32 3.63 2.54
N PRO A 195 28.31 4.91 2.10
CA PRO A 195 27.93 5.28 0.74
C PRO A 195 28.79 4.57 -0.32
N ALA A 196 28.15 4.10 -1.39
CA ALA A 196 28.83 3.50 -2.53
C ALA A 196 29.41 4.59 -3.45
N ILE A 197 30.63 4.38 -3.96
CA ILE A 197 31.26 5.28 -4.94
C ILE A 197 30.76 4.92 -6.33
N ALA A 198 29.86 5.72 -6.89
CA ALA A 198 29.26 5.52 -8.21
C ALA A 198 30.11 6.11 -9.36
N GLY A 199 31.08 6.97 -9.04
CA GLY A 199 32.00 7.55 -10.01
C GLY A 199 33.07 8.40 -9.32
N GLN A 200 34.20 8.60 -9.98
CA GLN A 200 35.29 9.45 -9.47
C GLN A 200 36.04 10.16 -10.58
N THR A 201 36.52 11.37 -10.27
CA THR A 201 37.36 12.17 -11.16
C THR A 201 38.37 12.97 -10.33
N LYS A 202 39.53 13.29 -10.90
CA LYS A 202 40.59 14.01 -10.20
C LYS A 202 41.36 14.95 -11.10
N THR A 203 41.89 16.02 -10.53
CA THR A 203 42.72 16.99 -11.25
C THR A 203 44.11 16.43 -11.52
N LYS A 204 44.83 17.04 -12.46
CA LYS A 204 46.29 16.91 -12.56
C LYS A 204 46.93 17.68 -11.39
N SER A 205 48.16 17.31 -11.02
CA SER A 205 48.84 17.94 -9.87
C SER A 205 49.06 19.45 -10.10
N ASN A 206 48.82 20.26 -9.07
CA ASN A 206 49.08 21.71 -9.00
C ASN A 206 48.27 22.58 -9.97
N THR A 207 47.06 22.16 -10.36
CA THR A 207 46.13 23.03 -11.12
C THR A 207 45.44 24.03 -10.20
N LYS A 208 45.56 25.33 -10.49
CA LYS A 208 44.89 26.39 -9.70
C LYS A 208 43.42 26.55 -10.04
N GLU A 209 43.04 26.42 -11.31
CA GLU A 209 41.68 26.68 -11.79
C GLU A 209 41.34 25.71 -12.92
N GLY A 210 40.07 25.37 -13.07
CA GLY A 210 39.63 24.50 -14.17
C GLY A 210 38.23 23.95 -13.97
N TYR A 211 37.96 22.85 -14.67
CA TYR A 211 36.73 22.08 -14.50
C TYR A 211 37.00 20.58 -14.52
N LEU A 212 36.17 19.85 -13.79
CA LEU A 212 36.10 18.39 -13.80
C LEU A 212 34.77 17.96 -14.42
N LEU A 213 34.81 16.85 -15.15
CA LEU A 213 33.63 16.20 -15.71
C LEU A 213 33.45 14.86 -15.00
N LEU A 214 32.24 14.61 -14.54
CA LEU A 214 31.86 13.37 -13.87
C LEU A 214 30.53 12.88 -14.45
N LYS A 215 30.53 11.70 -15.09
CA LYS A 215 29.31 11.14 -15.68
C LYS A 215 28.49 10.45 -14.59
N VAL A 216 27.22 10.80 -14.49
CA VAL A 216 26.23 10.06 -13.70
C VAL A 216 25.97 8.73 -14.40
N PRO A 217 26.01 7.57 -13.70
CA PRO A 217 25.71 6.29 -14.33
C PRO A 217 24.35 6.30 -15.03
N GLU A 218 24.24 5.63 -16.19
CA GLU A 218 22.97 5.52 -16.92
C GLU A 218 21.93 4.73 -16.13
N VAL A 219 22.41 3.80 -15.30
CA VAL A 219 21.58 3.00 -14.40
C VAL A 219 21.33 3.67 -13.05
N ALA A 220 21.70 4.93 -12.86
CA ALA A 220 21.57 5.63 -11.58
C ALA A 220 20.10 5.71 -11.13
N GLU A 221 19.88 5.37 -9.87
CA GLU A 221 18.58 5.44 -9.23
C GLU A 221 18.19 6.88 -8.90
N PRO A 222 16.94 7.30 -9.16
CA PRO A 222 16.46 8.62 -8.76
C PRO A 222 16.51 8.82 -7.24
N SER A 223 16.82 10.06 -6.84
CA SER A 223 16.81 10.47 -5.44
C SER A 223 15.42 10.34 -4.84
N HIS A 224 15.32 9.67 -3.70
CA HIS A 224 14.07 9.52 -2.98
C HIS A 224 14.29 9.27 -1.47
N ASN A 225 13.25 9.49 -0.67
CA ASN A 225 13.26 9.24 0.76
C ASN A 225 11.86 8.79 1.21
N TYR A 226 11.68 7.48 1.36
CA TYR A 226 10.40 6.85 1.69
C TYR A 226 10.46 6.13 3.05
N LEU A 227 11.29 6.63 3.96
CA LEU A 227 11.38 6.11 5.32
C LEU A 227 10.07 6.35 6.07
N TRP A 228 9.55 5.33 6.75
CA TRP A 228 8.39 5.39 7.63
C TRP A 228 8.63 4.63 8.93
N GLU A 229 7.98 5.07 10.00
CA GLU A 229 8.04 4.44 11.32
C GLU A 229 6.64 3.89 11.67
N PRO A 230 6.52 2.65 12.17
CA PRO A 230 5.22 2.11 12.58
C PRO A 230 4.67 2.86 13.78
N SER A 231 3.34 2.97 13.82
CA SER A 231 2.61 3.60 14.92
C SER A 231 2.48 2.72 16.17
N GLU A 232 2.86 1.44 16.07
CA GLU A 232 2.76 0.46 17.15
C GLU A 232 3.95 0.60 18.12
N LYS A 233 3.70 0.71 19.42
CA LYS A 233 4.72 0.98 20.45
C LYS A 233 5.85 -0.06 20.49
N GLU A 234 5.57 -1.31 20.11
CA GLU A 234 6.54 -2.41 20.05
C GLU A 234 7.58 -2.25 18.93
N HIS A 235 7.33 -1.33 17.99
CA HIS A 235 8.16 -1.11 16.81
C HIS A 235 8.71 0.32 16.71
N TRP A 236 8.68 1.07 17.83
CA TRP A 236 9.15 2.45 17.87
C TRP A 236 10.68 2.52 17.71
N GLY A 237 11.16 3.44 16.87
CA GLY A 237 12.58 3.57 16.52
C GLY A 237 13.04 2.66 15.36
N ILE A 238 12.17 1.77 14.86
CA ILE A 238 12.43 0.98 13.66
C ILE A 238 11.96 1.77 12.43
N LYS A 239 12.89 2.11 11.54
CA LYS A 239 12.59 2.74 10.25
C LYS A 239 12.49 1.68 9.16
N TYR A 240 11.37 1.68 8.46
CA TYR A 240 11.12 0.85 7.30
C TYR A 240 11.06 1.71 6.04
N GLY A 241 11.32 1.11 4.89
CA GLY A 241 11.26 1.79 3.61
C GLY A 241 12.64 1.87 2.96
N ASP A 242 12.76 2.75 1.98
CA ASP A 242 13.95 2.89 1.17
C ASP A 242 14.30 4.37 0.97
N TYR A 243 15.57 4.64 0.77
CA TYR A 243 16.04 5.94 0.37
C TYR A 243 17.22 5.79 -0.59
N SER A 244 17.38 6.78 -1.46
CA SER A 244 18.53 6.91 -2.34
C SER A 244 18.91 8.38 -2.33
N LYS A 245 20.04 8.70 -1.69
CA LYS A 245 20.60 10.05 -1.64
C LYS A 245 21.90 10.07 -2.40
N TRP A 246 22.13 11.18 -3.10
CA TRP A 246 23.32 11.36 -3.90
C TRP A 246 24.10 12.56 -3.40
N SER A 247 25.42 12.41 -3.28
CA SER A 247 26.30 13.51 -2.88
C SER A 247 27.59 13.50 -3.68
N LEU A 248 28.21 14.66 -3.80
CA LEU A 248 29.56 14.81 -4.33
C LEU A 248 30.52 14.98 -3.16
N MET A 249 31.34 13.97 -2.90
CA MET A 249 32.45 14.10 -1.94
C MET A 249 33.61 14.80 -2.63
N VAL A 250 33.93 16.00 -2.15
CA VAL A 250 35.07 16.79 -2.62
C VAL A 250 36.23 16.60 -1.66
N ILE A 251 37.37 16.15 -2.18
CA ILE A 251 38.58 15.86 -1.43
C ILE A 251 39.72 16.73 -1.98
N GLY A 252 40.15 17.73 -1.21
CA GLY A 252 41.29 18.60 -1.53
C GLY A 252 42.54 18.19 -0.77
N ARG A 253 43.59 17.76 -1.47
CA ARG A 253 44.89 17.41 -0.85
C ARG A 253 45.81 18.62 -0.85
N LYS A 254 46.25 19.06 0.33
CA LYS A 254 47.14 20.22 0.49
C LYS A 254 48.54 19.93 0.00
N THR A 255 49.25 20.97 -0.43
CA THR A 255 50.70 20.89 -0.75
C THR A 255 51.56 20.67 0.50
N SER A 256 51.10 21.16 1.66
CA SER A 256 51.73 20.99 2.98
C SER A 256 50.68 20.67 4.06
N GLY A 257 51.03 19.79 5.01
CA GLY A 257 50.10 19.27 6.03
C GLY A 257 49.56 17.88 5.70
N LYS A 258 49.18 17.10 6.73
CA LYS A 258 48.76 15.69 6.58
C LYS A 258 47.28 15.51 6.27
N GLU A 259 46.41 16.44 6.69
CA GLU A 259 44.96 16.24 6.58
C GLU A 259 44.39 16.85 5.28
N PRO A 260 43.70 16.04 4.45
CA PRO A 260 42.97 16.53 3.30
C PRO A 260 41.69 17.27 3.74
N ILE A 261 41.31 18.28 2.97
CA ILE A 261 39.99 18.91 3.08
C ILE A 261 38.97 17.93 2.52
N LYS A 262 37.91 17.64 3.27
CA LYS A 262 36.81 16.77 2.83
C LYS A 262 35.48 17.42 3.17
N PHE A 263 34.58 17.48 2.21
CA PHE A 263 33.19 17.89 2.43
C PHE A 263 32.28 17.26 1.38
N GLU A 264 30.99 17.18 1.68
CA GLU A 264 29.99 16.61 0.80
C GLU A 264 29.00 17.67 0.32
N LEU A 265 28.70 17.66 -0.96
CA LEU A 265 27.69 18.51 -1.58
C LEU A 265 26.49 17.65 -1.97
N PRO A 266 25.31 17.83 -1.38
CA PRO A 266 24.13 17.05 -1.74
C PRO A 266 23.67 17.44 -3.15
N ILE A 267 23.35 16.44 -3.97
CA ILE A 267 22.75 16.60 -5.29
C ILE A 267 21.50 15.73 -5.42
N MET A 268 20.69 16.00 -6.44
CA MET A 268 19.49 15.24 -6.74
C MET A 268 19.62 14.58 -8.10
N ILE A 269 19.34 13.28 -8.18
CA ILE A 269 19.12 12.58 -9.44
C ILE A 269 17.62 12.50 -9.68
N SER A 270 17.12 13.05 -10.78
CA SER A 270 15.70 12.97 -11.14
C SER A 270 15.47 11.92 -12.22
N SER A 271 14.34 11.20 -12.14
CA SER A 271 13.85 10.40 -13.27
C SER A 271 13.25 11.32 -14.35
N GLU A 272 13.41 10.93 -15.61
CA GLU A 272 12.53 11.42 -16.66
C GLU A 272 11.13 10.83 -16.46
N LEU A 273 10.12 11.66 -16.72
CA LEU A 273 8.75 11.18 -16.78
C LEU A 273 8.64 10.25 -18.00
N ILE A 274 8.17 9.02 -17.79
CA ILE A 274 7.61 8.23 -18.89
C ILE A 274 6.29 8.93 -19.23
N GLU A 275 6.27 9.65 -20.36
CA GLU A 275 5.04 10.14 -20.99
C GLU A 275 4.31 8.95 -21.61
N GLU A 276 3.66 8.15 -20.77
CA GLU A 276 2.52 7.37 -21.26
C GLU A 276 1.32 8.32 -21.28
N GLU A 277 0.75 8.52 -22.46
CA GLU A 277 -0.55 9.18 -22.64
C GLU A 277 -1.54 8.49 -21.71
N GLU A 278 -1.90 9.16 -20.61
CA GLU A 278 -3.14 8.84 -19.93
C GLU A 278 -4.25 9.09 -20.96
N THR A 279 -4.80 8.01 -21.54
CA THR A 279 -6.15 8.07 -22.08
C THR A 279 -7.01 8.53 -20.93
N ALA A 280 -7.32 9.83 -20.93
CA ALA A 280 -8.12 10.51 -19.95
C ALA A 280 -9.52 9.88 -19.96
N VAL A 281 -9.69 8.80 -19.23
CA VAL A 281 -10.97 8.49 -18.62
C VAL A 281 -11.00 9.38 -17.38
N GLU A 282 -11.63 10.54 -17.50
CA GLU A 282 -12.03 11.36 -16.36
C GLU A 282 -12.85 10.50 -15.39
N LEU A 283 -12.16 9.84 -14.47
CA LEU A 283 -12.72 9.07 -13.36
C LEU A 283 -12.85 9.93 -12.09
N PHE A 284 -12.57 11.24 -12.21
CA PHE A 284 -12.67 12.22 -11.12
C PHE A 284 -13.67 13.33 -11.45
N SER A 285 -14.95 12.96 -11.56
CA SER A 285 -16.00 13.72 -10.90
C SER A 285 -16.26 13.14 -9.50
N GLY A 286 -15.18 12.91 -8.74
CA GLY A 286 -15.24 12.57 -7.32
C GLY A 286 -15.17 13.86 -6.53
N GLY A 287 -16.29 14.26 -5.92
CA GLY A 287 -16.33 15.38 -5.00
C GLY A 287 -15.30 15.24 -3.86
N PRO A 288 -15.05 16.33 -3.11
CA PRO A 288 -14.03 16.35 -2.06
C PRO A 288 -14.18 15.13 -1.13
N SER A 289 -13.04 14.48 -0.89
CA SER A 289 -12.87 13.39 0.06
C SER A 289 -13.23 13.87 1.47
N GLU A 290 -14.51 13.82 1.82
CA GLU A 290 -14.92 13.75 3.21
C GLU A 290 -14.42 12.41 3.77
N ALA A 291 -13.90 12.43 5.00
CA ALA A 291 -13.67 11.20 5.75
C ALA A 291 -14.97 10.39 5.76
N PRO A 292 -14.94 9.05 5.63
CA PRO A 292 -16.17 8.27 5.66
C PRO A 292 -16.89 8.56 6.97
N SER A 293 -17.96 9.33 6.87
CA SER A 293 -18.87 9.57 7.97
C SER A 293 -19.47 8.22 8.30
N VAL A 294 -19.47 7.87 9.59
CA VAL A 294 -20.14 6.68 10.14
C VAL A 294 -21.65 6.66 9.77
N PHE A 295 -22.16 7.77 9.22
CA PHE A 295 -23.55 8.02 8.85
C PHE A 295 -23.78 8.39 7.36
N GLU A 296 -22.85 8.12 6.44
CA GLU A 296 -23.11 8.37 5.01
C GLU A 296 -24.19 7.43 4.42
N GLY A 297 -25.36 7.99 4.10
CA GLY A 297 -26.09 7.62 2.87
C GLY A 297 -27.39 6.81 2.96
N VAL A 298 -28.26 6.99 3.97
CA VAL A 298 -29.65 6.52 3.83
C VAL A 298 -30.44 7.51 2.98
N SER A 299 -30.33 7.43 1.65
CA SER A 299 -31.26 8.17 0.81
C SER A 299 -32.67 7.53 0.90
N PRO A 300 -33.75 8.32 1.09
CA PRO A 300 -35.10 7.79 1.28
C PRO A 300 -35.63 6.98 0.08
N LYS A 301 -35.04 7.17 -1.11
CA LYS A 301 -35.44 6.50 -2.36
C LYS A 301 -34.97 5.04 -2.43
N PHE A 302 -33.95 4.64 -1.67
CA PHE A 302 -33.33 3.31 -1.76
C PHE A 302 -33.91 2.25 -0.81
N LYS A 303 -34.74 2.64 0.17
CA LYS A 303 -35.56 1.72 1.01
C LYS A 303 -36.60 0.91 0.21
N LYS A 304 -36.73 1.11 -1.10
CA LYS A 304 -37.74 0.43 -1.94
C LYS A 304 -37.30 -0.93 -2.49
N ASN A 305 -36.00 -1.22 -2.55
CA ASN A 305 -35.51 -2.42 -3.23
C ASN A 305 -35.42 -3.65 -2.31
N PHE A 306 -35.29 -3.44 -1.00
CA PHE A 306 -35.22 -4.51 -0.02
C PHE A 306 -35.98 -4.12 1.22
N GLN A 307 -36.66 -5.09 1.81
CA GLN A 307 -37.46 -4.90 3.01
C GLN A 307 -37.18 -6.04 3.97
N VAL A 308 -36.85 -5.72 5.21
CA VAL A 308 -36.87 -6.69 6.30
C VAL A 308 -38.33 -6.84 6.72
N GLU A 309 -38.92 -8.00 6.48
CA GLU A 309 -40.34 -8.30 6.77
C GLU A 309 -40.55 -8.57 8.26
N SER A 310 -39.67 -9.36 8.88
CA SER A 310 -39.70 -9.61 10.32
C SER A 310 -38.30 -9.84 10.90
N ILE A 311 -38.17 -9.51 12.18
CA ILE A 311 -37.04 -9.89 13.04
C ILE A 311 -37.66 -10.45 14.31
N GLU A 312 -37.49 -11.74 14.56
CA GLU A 312 -38.11 -12.46 15.68
C GLU A 312 -37.04 -13.16 16.50
N LEU A 313 -37.04 -12.99 17.81
CA LEU A 313 -36.19 -13.78 18.70
C LEU A 313 -36.79 -15.19 18.82
N ILE A 314 -36.09 -16.22 18.36
CA ILE A 314 -36.58 -17.61 18.37
C ILE A 314 -36.09 -18.37 19.61
N SER A 315 -34.87 -18.09 20.06
CA SER A 315 -34.30 -18.78 21.21
C SER A 315 -33.29 -17.91 21.97
N GLU A 316 -33.33 -18.09 23.29
CA GLU A 316 -32.34 -17.59 24.24
C GLU A 316 -31.89 -18.80 25.07
N GLN A 317 -30.68 -19.29 24.82
CA GLN A 317 -30.10 -20.45 25.51
C GLN A 317 -28.63 -20.14 25.83
N ASP A 318 -28.22 -20.36 27.08
CA ASP A 318 -26.82 -20.23 27.55
C ASP A 318 -26.09 -18.98 27.02
N ASP A 319 -26.69 -17.79 27.23
CA ASP A 319 -26.17 -16.49 26.77
C ASP A 319 -26.03 -16.34 25.23
N LEU A 320 -26.73 -17.18 24.45
CA LEU A 320 -26.83 -17.08 23.00
C LEU A 320 -28.27 -16.71 22.57
N TYR A 321 -28.40 -15.56 21.92
CA TYR A 321 -29.63 -15.08 21.31
C TYR A 321 -29.65 -15.45 19.82
N THR A 322 -30.72 -16.11 19.37
CA THR A 322 -30.93 -16.46 17.96
C THR A 322 -32.13 -15.74 17.40
N TYR A 323 -31.89 -14.89 16.40
CA TYR A 323 -32.90 -14.12 15.71
C TYR A 323 -33.22 -14.72 14.34
N LYS A 324 -34.51 -14.93 14.06
CA LYS A 324 -35.04 -15.16 12.71
C LYS A 324 -35.15 -13.83 12.01
N ILE A 325 -34.58 -13.72 10.82
CA ILE A 325 -34.68 -12.51 10.01
C ILE A 325 -35.21 -12.92 8.65
N ILE A 326 -36.31 -12.31 8.22
CA ILE A 326 -36.85 -12.50 6.88
C ILE A 326 -36.58 -11.23 6.08
N ILE A 327 -35.75 -11.33 5.05
CA ILE A 327 -35.46 -10.21 4.14
C ILE A 327 -36.06 -10.55 2.79
N LYS A 328 -36.76 -9.59 2.18
CA LYS A 328 -37.34 -9.74 0.84
C LYS A 328 -36.65 -8.85 -0.17
N ASN A 329 -36.33 -9.42 -1.33
CA ASN A 329 -35.88 -8.69 -2.50
C ASN A 329 -37.09 -8.08 -3.20
N ASN A 330 -37.40 -6.81 -2.90
CA ASN A 330 -38.46 -6.06 -3.56
C ASN A 330 -37.98 -5.37 -4.85
N SER A 331 -36.73 -5.61 -5.28
CA SER A 331 -36.21 -5.04 -6.51
C SER A 331 -36.81 -5.73 -7.73
N ASN A 332 -36.72 -5.06 -8.88
CA ASN A 332 -37.20 -5.61 -10.15
C ASN A 332 -36.23 -6.61 -10.79
N ASN A 333 -35.10 -6.90 -10.15
CA ASN A 333 -34.01 -7.71 -10.70
C ASN A 333 -33.72 -8.92 -9.80
N ASP A 334 -33.31 -10.01 -10.45
CA ASP A 334 -32.67 -11.13 -9.76
C ASP A 334 -31.23 -10.73 -9.41
N LEU A 335 -30.75 -11.15 -8.24
CA LEU A 335 -29.38 -10.89 -7.78
C LEU A 335 -28.58 -12.18 -7.88
N GLU A 336 -27.33 -12.04 -8.29
CA GLU A 336 -26.37 -13.14 -8.35
C GLU A 336 -25.23 -12.90 -7.34
N GLY A 337 -24.84 -13.95 -6.63
CA GLY A 337 -23.78 -13.91 -5.62
C GLY A 337 -24.00 -12.83 -4.56
N ALA A 338 -25.24 -12.69 -4.10
CA ALA A 338 -25.63 -11.71 -3.09
C ALA A 338 -25.07 -12.11 -1.73
N THR A 339 -24.53 -11.16 -0.97
CA THR A 339 -24.12 -11.36 0.41
C THR A 339 -24.85 -10.41 1.33
N VAL A 340 -25.34 -10.92 2.46
CA VAL A 340 -25.98 -10.15 3.52
C VAL A 340 -25.05 -10.16 4.74
N LYS A 341 -24.46 -9.02 5.05
CA LYS A 341 -23.73 -8.78 6.30
C LYS A 341 -24.71 -8.31 7.36
N LEU A 342 -24.82 -9.06 8.45
CA LEU A 342 -25.67 -8.73 9.59
C LEU A 342 -24.83 -8.29 10.77
N THR A 343 -25.20 -7.15 11.33
CA THR A 343 -24.63 -6.58 12.56
C THR A 343 -25.78 -6.16 13.46
N GLY A 344 -25.75 -6.57 14.73
CA GLY A 344 -26.69 -6.12 15.75
C GLY A 344 -26.21 -4.83 16.41
N LEU A 345 -27.15 -3.99 16.84
CA LEU A 345 -26.91 -2.79 17.62
C LEU A 345 -27.41 -3.00 19.05
N GLN A 346 -26.58 -2.69 20.03
CA GLN A 346 -26.89 -2.77 21.46
C GLN A 346 -27.43 -1.43 21.99
N GLU A 347 -27.98 -1.42 23.20
CA GLU A 347 -28.23 -0.18 23.94
C GLU A 347 -26.90 0.58 24.12
N GLY A 348 -26.85 1.84 23.67
CA GLY A 348 -25.62 2.64 23.64
C GLY A 348 -24.84 2.64 22.32
N LEU A 349 -25.41 2.13 21.22
CA LEU A 349 -24.84 2.16 19.85
C LEU A 349 -23.60 1.28 19.63
N PHE A 350 -23.34 0.30 20.49
CA PHE A 350 -22.28 -0.68 20.24
C PHE A 350 -22.74 -1.72 19.21
N GLU A 351 -21.87 -2.03 18.25
CA GLU A 351 -22.10 -3.04 17.21
C GLU A 351 -21.60 -4.42 17.65
N THR A 352 -22.39 -5.46 17.39
CA THR A 352 -21.97 -6.86 17.58
C THR A 352 -21.00 -7.30 16.48
N ALA A 353 -20.36 -8.46 16.64
CA ALA A 353 -19.51 -9.00 15.58
C ALA A 353 -20.34 -9.30 14.31
N PRO A 354 -19.90 -8.84 13.12
CA PRO A 354 -20.65 -9.04 11.90
C PRO A 354 -20.61 -10.50 11.45
N PHE A 355 -21.74 -10.99 10.92
CA PHE A 355 -21.84 -12.30 10.31
C PHE A 355 -22.39 -12.19 8.89
N LEU A 356 -21.80 -12.92 7.94
CA LEU A 356 -22.15 -12.85 6.52
C LEU A 356 -22.94 -14.09 6.08
N TYR A 357 -23.94 -13.89 5.22
CA TYR A 357 -24.63 -14.97 4.51
C TYR A 357 -24.52 -14.76 3.00
N GLY A 358 -24.00 -15.73 2.27
CA GLY A 358 -23.90 -15.73 0.82
C GLY A 358 -25.02 -16.53 0.18
N PHE A 359 -25.74 -15.90 -0.75
CA PHE A 359 -26.77 -16.50 -1.60
C PHE A 359 -26.31 -16.48 -3.05
N THR A 360 -26.25 -17.63 -3.70
CA THR A 360 -25.80 -17.73 -5.09
C THR A 360 -26.78 -17.05 -6.04
N LYS A 361 -28.08 -17.21 -5.77
CA LYS A 361 -29.15 -16.52 -6.49
C LYS A 361 -30.24 -16.06 -5.54
N TRP A 362 -30.67 -14.83 -5.71
CA TRP A 362 -31.81 -14.26 -4.99
C TRP A 362 -32.80 -13.66 -5.98
N ASN A 363 -33.88 -14.41 -6.25
CA ASN A 363 -34.87 -14.03 -7.24
C ASN A 363 -35.65 -12.79 -6.81
N LYS A 364 -36.17 -12.04 -7.79
CA LYS A 364 -37.09 -10.92 -7.54
C LYS A 364 -38.31 -11.37 -6.74
N LYS A 365 -38.74 -10.56 -5.78
CA LYS A 365 -39.87 -10.78 -4.87
C LYS A 365 -39.73 -11.99 -3.94
N ASP A 366 -38.59 -12.67 -3.96
CA ASP A 366 -38.30 -13.80 -3.08
C ASP A 366 -37.82 -13.31 -1.71
N ALA A 367 -38.14 -14.08 -0.68
CA ALA A 367 -37.77 -13.81 0.71
C ALA A 367 -36.80 -14.88 1.20
N LYS A 368 -35.71 -14.43 1.83
CA LYS A 368 -34.70 -15.31 2.43
C LYS A 368 -34.83 -15.24 3.95
N GLU A 369 -34.89 -16.41 4.56
CA GLU A 369 -34.84 -16.60 6.00
C GLU A 369 -33.39 -16.77 6.44
N ILE A 370 -32.97 -15.98 7.42
CA ILE A 370 -31.62 -15.96 7.97
C ILE A 370 -31.70 -16.15 9.47
N LYS A 371 -30.90 -17.07 10.01
CA LYS A 371 -30.75 -17.28 11.46
C LYS A 371 -29.50 -16.58 11.94
N TYR A 372 -29.65 -15.47 12.66
CA TYR A 372 -28.55 -14.68 13.19
C TYR A 372 -28.34 -14.96 14.67
N GLU A 373 -27.14 -15.42 15.03
CA GLU A 373 -26.76 -15.80 16.39
C GLU A 373 -25.80 -14.76 16.98
N THR A 374 -26.06 -14.32 18.20
CA THR A 374 -25.24 -13.35 18.92
C THR A 374 -25.24 -13.64 20.42
N LYS A 375 -24.13 -13.33 21.10
CA LYS A 375 -24.03 -13.45 22.57
C LYS A 375 -24.64 -12.28 23.33
N GLN A 376 -25.12 -11.29 22.60
CA GLN A 376 -25.55 -10.00 23.13
C GLN A 376 -26.97 -9.74 22.68
N HIS A 377 -27.81 -9.28 23.61
CA HIS A 377 -29.13 -8.77 23.30
C HIS A 377 -29.00 -7.51 22.41
N ILE A 378 -29.78 -7.44 21.34
CA ILE A 378 -29.72 -6.35 20.36
C ILE A 378 -31.07 -5.63 20.27
N THR A 379 -31.03 -4.31 20.08
CA THR A 379 -32.21 -3.43 19.95
C THR A 379 -32.53 -3.09 18.50
N ALA A 380 -31.55 -3.20 17.61
CA ALA A 380 -31.74 -3.04 16.18
C ALA A 380 -30.78 -3.94 15.41
N LEU A 381 -31.12 -4.18 14.14
CA LEU A 381 -30.32 -4.95 13.19
C LEU A 381 -29.93 -4.05 12.03
N VAL A 382 -28.67 -4.09 11.66
CA VAL A 382 -28.11 -3.49 10.45
C VAL A 382 -27.80 -4.63 9.47
N ALA A 383 -28.40 -4.56 8.28
CA ALA A 383 -28.12 -5.48 7.18
C ALA A 383 -27.45 -4.70 6.03
N ILE A 384 -26.29 -5.16 5.56
CA ILE A 384 -25.63 -4.64 4.37
C ILE A 384 -25.67 -5.72 3.29
N ILE A 385 -26.37 -5.45 2.21
CA ILE A 385 -26.54 -6.37 1.07
C ILE A 385 -25.64 -5.91 -0.06
N GLU A 386 -24.78 -6.79 -0.58
CA GLU A 386 -23.88 -6.54 -1.73
C GLU A 386 -24.00 -7.68 -2.74
N ASP A 387 -24.10 -7.38 -4.04
CA ASP A 387 -24.20 -8.38 -5.11
C ASP A 387 -22.98 -8.40 -6.04
N ASN A 388 -22.97 -9.31 -7.02
CA ASN A 388 -21.92 -9.37 -8.04
C ASN A 388 -21.91 -8.17 -9.00
N ALA A 389 -22.98 -7.37 -9.02
CA ALA A 389 -23.05 -6.11 -9.76
C ALA A 389 -22.53 -4.91 -8.94
N HIS A 390 -21.95 -5.17 -7.76
CA HIS A 390 -21.36 -4.18 -6.85
C HIS A 390 -22.36 -3.16 -6.31
N LYS A 391 -23.65 -3.51 -6.28
CA LYS A 391 -24.68 -2.69 -5.64
C LYS A 391 -24.70 -3.01 -4.16
N SER A 392 -24.35 -2.03 -3.33
CA SER A 392 -24.42 -2.14 -1.87
C SER A 392 -25.60 -1.36 -1.32
N ILE A 393 -26.36 -1.97 -0.41
CA ILE A 393 -27.50 -1.35 0.26
C ILE A 393 -27.40 -1.63 1.76
N ARG A 394 -27.47 -0.58 2.57
CA ARG A 394 -27.57 -0.67 4.03
C ARG A 394 -29.01 -0.46 4.47
N ILE A 395 -29.51 -1.38 5.27
CA ILE A 395 -30.84 -1.36 5.88
C ILE A 395 -30.63 -1.40 7.39
N GLN A 396 -31.43 -0.64 8.13
CA GLN A 396 -31.42 -0.66 9.58
C GLN A 396 -32.86 -0.72 10.07
N ASN A 397 -33.16 -1.75 10.85
CA ASN A 397 -34.49 -1.99 11.38
C ASN A 397 -34.41 -2.23 12.89
N PRO A 398 -35.25 -1.55 13.71
CA PRO A 398 -35.38 -1.88 15.12
C PRO A 398 -35.97 -3.28 15.28
N ILE A 399 -35.60 -3.94 16.37
CA ILE A 399 -36.25 -5.17 16.82
C ILE A 399 -37.52 -4.75 17.56
N LYS A 400 -38.63 -5.37 17.22
CA LYS A 400 -39.94 -5.05 17.79
C LYS A 400 -40.28 -5.94 18.97
#